data_AF-A0A496YBA0-F1
#
_entry.id   AF-A0A496YBA0-F1
#
_cell.length_a   1.000
_cell.length_b   1.000
_cell.length_c   1.000
_cell.angle_alpha   90.00
_cell.angle_beta   90.00
_cell.angle_gamma   90.00
#
_symmetry.space_group_name_H-M   'P 1'
#
loop_
_entity.id
_entity.type
_entity.pdbx_description
1 polymer ?
#
loop_
_entity_poly.entity_id
_entity_poly.type
_entity_poly.pdbx_seq_one_letter_code
_entity_poly.pdbx_strand_id
1 'polypeptide(L)' 'MAKMDFGGVVEEVVTAEEFSLARAQEILKDETVAVLGYGVQGPG' A
#
# COMPACT_ATOMS: atom_id res chain seq x y z
N MET A 1 -2.08 -11.43 -5.49
CA MET A 1 -3.08 -10.71 -6.28
C MET A 1 -4.28 -11.62 -6.41
N ALA A 2 -5.33 -11.31 -5.67
CA ALA A 2 -6.59 -12.04 -5.67
C ALA A 2 -7.57 -11.36 -6.63
N LYS A 3 -8.40 -12.16 -7.31
CA LYS A 3 -9.58 -11.63 -8.02
C LYS A 3 -10.73 -11.57 -7.04
N MET A 4 -11.30 -10.39 -6.81
CA MET A 4 -12.39 -10.17 -5.87
C MET A 4 -13.58 -9.55 -6.59
N ASP A 5 -14.79 -10.03 -6.27
CA ASP A 5 -16.04 -9.51 -6.83
C ASP A 5 -16.65 -8.46 -5.89
N PHE A 6 -16.86 -7.25 -6.44
CA PHE A 6 -17.53 -6.14 -5.77
C PHE A 6 -18.84 -5.78 -6.48
N GLY A 7 -19.89 -6.55 -6.20
CA GLY A 7 -21.23 -6.26 -6.75
C GLY A 7 -21.36 -6.56 -8.25
N GLY A 8 -20.65 -7.59 -8.73
CA GLY A 8 -20.62 -8.03 -10.12
C GLY A 8 -19.42 -7.51 -10.92
N VAL A 9 -18.54 -6.70 -10.30
CA VAL A 9 -17.30 -6.22 -10.91
C VAL A 9 -16.13 -7.00 -10.32
N VAL A 10 -15.40 -7.72 -11.17
CA VAL A 10 -14.21 -8.50 -10.76
C VAL A 10 -12.97 -7.61 -10.85
N GLU A 11 -12.36 -7.32 -9.72
CA GLU A 11 -11.17 -6.47 -9.59
C GLU A 11 -9.94 -7.30 -9.20
N GLU A 12 -8.76 -6.84 -9.59
CA GLU A 12 -7.48 -7.38 -9.15
C GLU A 12 -7.01 -6.65 -7.89
N VAL A 13 -6.97 -7.36 -6.77
CA VAL A 13 -6.71 -6.80 -5.44
C VAL A 13 -5.41 -7.38 -4.87
N VAL A 14 -4.59 -6.52 -4.27
CA VAL A 14 -3.42 -6.90 -3.47
C VAL A 14 -3.78 -6.74 -2.00
N THR A 15 -3.65 -7.81 -1.22
CA THR A 15 -3.92 -7.74 0.22
C THR A 15 -2.69 -7.31 1.02
N ALA A 16 -2.89 -6.86 2.26
CA ALA A 16 -1.79 -6.52 3.16
C ALA A 16 -0.90 -7.73 3.51
N GLU A 17 -1.46 -8.94 3.48
CA GLU A 17 -0.69 -10.18 3.67
C GLU A 17 0.23 -10.47 2.48
N GLU A 18 -0.25 -10.19 1.25
CA GLU A 18 0.52 -10.35 0.02
C GLU A 18 1.57 -9.24 -0.18
N PHE A 19 1.28 -8.04 0.32
CA PHE A 19 2.18 -6.88 0.24
C PHE A 19 2.23 -6.14 1.57
N SER A 20 3.07 -6.66 2.47
CA SER A 20 3.23 -6.12 3.82
C SER A 20 4.01 -4.80 3.83
N LEU A 21 3.89 -4.06 4.93
CA LEU A 21 4.69 -2.85 5.17
C LEU A 21 6.19 -3.13 5.15
N ALA A 22 6.63 -4.25 5.74
CA ALA A 22 8.04 -4.64 5.73
C ALA A 22 8.57 -4.88 4.30
N ARG A 23 7.74 -5.49 3.43
CA ARG A 23 8.07 -5.65 2.02
C ARG A 23 8.17 -4.30 1.32
N ALA A 24 7.25 -3.37 1.59
CA ALA A 24 7.28 -2.02 1.04
C ALA A 24 8.56 -1.26 1.47
N GLN A 25 8.95 -1.38 2.73
CA GLN A 25 10.18 -0.79 3.27
C GLN A 25 11.44 -1.38 2.62
N GLU A 26 11.49 -2.71 2.44
CA GLU A 26 12.63 -3.36 1.77
C GLU A 26 12.76 -2.92 0.30
N ILE A 27 11.64 -2.75 -0.41
CA ILE A 27 11.63 -2.28 -1.80
C ILE A 27 12.17 -0.85 -1.90
N LEU A 28 11.84 0.00 -0.94
CA LEU A 28 12.22 1.42 -0.93
C LEU A 28 13.49 1.71 -0.12
N LYS A 29 14.25 0.68 0.26
CA LYS A 29 15.39 0.82 1.19
C LYS A 29 16.48 1.77 0.70
N ASP A 30 16.61 1.94 -0.61
CA ASP A 30 17.61 2.78 -1.26
C ASP A 30 17.04 4.16 -1.67
N GLU A 31 15.77 4.42 -1.34
CA GLU A 31 15.04 5.64 -1.71
C GLU A 31 14.76 6.51 -0.48
N THR A 32 14.64 7.83 -0.71
CA THR A 32 14.19 8.76 0.35
C THR A 32 12.70 9.04 0.20
N VAL A 33 11.91 8.64 1.20
CA VAL A 33 10.48 8.96 1.28
C VAL A 33 10.28 10.18 2.19
N ALA A 34 9.92 11.32 1.60
CA ALA A 34 9.65 12.54 2.33
C ALA A 34 8.14 12.76 2.51
N VAL A 35 7.68 12.93 3.75
CA VAL A 35 6.31 13.37 4.06
C VAL A 35 6.29 14.89 4.07
N LEU A 36 5.56 15.50 3.13
CA LEU A 36 5.45 16.95 3.00
C LEU A 36 4.10 17.43 3.52
N GLY A 37 4.13 18.16 4.65
CA GLY A 37 2.95 18.67 5.32
C GLY A 37 2.45 17.78 6.46
N TYR A 38 1.77 18.39 7.42
CA TYR A 38 1.33 17.76 8.69
C TYR A 38 -0.18 17.90 8.93
N GLY A 39 -0.98 17.84 7.86
CA GLY A 39 -2.45 17.65 8.00
C GLY A 39 -2.77 16.25 8.52
N VAL A 40 -4.03 15.87 8.71
CA VAL A 40 -4.39 14.61 9.41
C VAL A 40 -3.83 13.30 8.80
N GLN A 41 -3.43 13.30 7.53
CA GLN A 41 -2.82 12.15 6.84
C GLN A 41 -1.28 12.16 6.86
N GLY A 42 -0.67 13.25 7.36
CA GLY A 42 0.79 13.40 7.44
C GLY A 42 1.42 12.74 8.67
N PRO A 43 0.86 12.92 9.88
CA PRO A 43 1.27 12.19 11.06
C PRO A 43 1.12 10.67 10.85
N GLY A 44 2.20 9.95 11.08
CA GLY A 44 2.27 8.50 11.24
C GLY A 44 2.46 8.13 12.70
#